data_AF-A0A842UDZ8-F1
#
_entry.id   AF-A0A842UDZ8-F1
#
_cell.length_a   1.000
_cell.length_b   1.000
_cell.length_c   1.000
_cell.angle_alpha   90.00
_cell.angle_beta   90.00
_cell.angle_gamma   90.00
#
_symmetry.space_group_name_H-M   'P 1'
#
loop_
_entity.id
_entity.type
_entity.pdbx_description
1 polymer ?
#
loop_
_entity_poly.entity_id
_entity_poly.type
_entity_poly.pdbx_seq_one_letter_code
_entity_poly.pdbx_strand_id
1 'polypeptide(L)'
;MKPILSSNELRKIIKAIKKNQAELEVSLDLGLSRTKVRLGKDGFFCRGKLVELPKIKKKDASCYVLIDGKLHKTQFLSEETGLLYKLVPTSYRPILKISGTSMHKKLFLDRIQKDQLNGKVLDSG
;
A
#
# COMPACT_ATOMS: atom_id res chain seq x y z
N MET A 1 8.00 -13.06 -13.57
CA MET A 1 7.22 -12.00 -12.88
C MET A 1 7.73 -11.80 -11.44
N LYS A 2 7.88 -10.55 -11.00
CA LYS A 2 8.28 -10.19 -9.62
C LYS A 2 7.03 -10.18 -8.73
N PRO A 3 7.03 -10.86 -7.57
CA PRO A 3 5.90 -10.83 -6.64
C PRO A 3 5.55 -9.43 -6.15
N ILE A 4 4.27 -9.13 -6.02
CA ILE A 4 3.77 -7.85 -5.49
C ILE A 4 2.62 -8.09 -4.52
N LEU A 5 2.75 -7.54 -3.31
CA LEU A 5 1.81 -7.73 -2.22
C LEU A 5 1.14 -6.41 -1.85
N SER A 6 -0.12 -6.49 -1.45
CA SER A 6 -0.79 -5.36 -0.81
C SER A 6 -0.41 -5.27 0.67
N SER A 7 -0.50 -4.07 1.26
CA SER A 7 -0.39 -3.91 2.71
C SER A 7 -1.43 -4.75 3.47
N ASN A 8 -2.57 -5.08 2.85
CA ASN A 8 -3.57 -5.97 3.43
C ASN A 8 -3.07 -7.41 3.52
N GLU A 9 -2.47 -7.94 2.46
CA GLU A 9 -1.87 -9.29 2.47
C GLU A 9 -0.71 -9.37 3.46
N LEU A 10 0.16 -8.36 3.51
CA LEU A 10 1.24 -8.31 4.50
C LEU A 10 0.72 -8.28 5.95
N ARG A 11 -0.39 -7.58 6.22
CA ARG A 11 -1.03 -7.64 7.54
C ARG A 11 -1.59 -9.02 7.88
N LYS A 12 -2.13 -9.75 6.90
CA LYS A 12 -2.56 -11.14 7.11
C LYS A 12 -1.37 -12.01 7.50
N ILE A 13 -0.24 -11.87 6.81
CA ILE A 13 1.02 -12.57 7.13
C ILE A 13 1.48 -12.24 8.55
N ILE A 14 1.60 -10.95 8.89
CA ILE A 14 1.99 -10.51 10.25
C ILE A 14 1.06 -11.12 11.32
N LYS A 15 -0.25 -11.12 11.07
CA LYS A 15 -1.24 -11.69 12.00
C LYS A 15 -1.10 -13.21 12.13
N ALA A 16 -0.83 -13.90 11.03
CA ALA A 16 -0.64 -15.36 11.02
C ALA A 16 0.64 -15.75 11.77
N ILE A 17 1.75 -15.03 11.58
CA ILE A 17 2.99 -15.24 12.33
C ILE A 17 2.75 -15.06 13.83
N LYS A 18 2.04 -14.01 14.24
CA LYS A 18 1.66 -13.79 15.65
C LYS A 18 0.82 -14.91 16.24
N LYS A 19 0.13 -15.68 15.40
CA LYS A 19 -0.67 -16.85 15.79
C LYS A 19 0.11 -18.17 15.70
N ASN A 20 1.43 -18.13 15.45
CA ASN A 20 2.26 -19.29 15.18
C ASN A 20 1.72 -20.16 14.02
N GLN A 21 1.16 -19.47 13.02
CA GLN A 21 0.90 -19.92 11.66
C GLN A 21 2.09 -20.69 11.07
N ALA A 22 2.00 -21.95 10.67
CA ALA A 22 3.08 -22.58 9.89
C ALA A 22 3.03 -22.16 8.40
N GLU A 23 1.82 -22.05 7.85
CA GLU A 23 1.55 -21.72 6.46
C GLU A 23 0.35 -20.79 6.34
N LEU A 24 0.31 -19.98 5.29
CA LEU A 24 -0.80 -19.10 4.98
C LEU A 24 -0.99 -19.02 3.46
N GLU A 25 -2.24 -18.97 3.02
CA GLU A 25 -2.57 -18.69 1.63
C GLU A 25 -2.69 -17.17 1.43
N VAL A 26 -1.85 -16.63 0.56
CA VAL A 26 -1.76 -15.19 0.29
C VAL A 26 -1.73 -14.92 -1.21
N SER A 27 -2.06 -13.70 -1.60
CA SER A 27 -1.81 -13.28 -2.98
C SER A 27 -0.46 -12.58 -3.11
N LEU A 28 0.30 -12.98 -4.13
CA LEU A 28 1.61 -12.45 -4.49
C LEU A 28 1.56 -11.64 -5.80
N ASP A 29 0.36 -11.31 -6.27
CA ASP A 29 0.08 -10.69 -7.57
C ASP A 29 -1.15 -9.78 -7.53
N LEU A 30 -1.38 -9.12 -6.38
CA LEU A 30 -2.47 -8.17 -6.15
C LEU A 30 -3.90 -8.74 -6.35
N GLY A 31 -4.08 -10.02 -6.07
CA GLY A 31 -5.37 -10.69 -6.00
C GLY A 31 -5.71 -11.58 -7.19
N LEU A 32 -4.80 -11.72 -8.16
CA LEU A 32 -5.03 -12.53 -9.36
C LEU A 32 -4.95 -14.03 -9.06
N SER A 33 -4.02 -14.44 -8.19
CA SER A 33 -3.88 -15.82 -7.73
C SER A 33 -3.61 -15.90 -6.23
N ARG A 34 -3.79 -17.11 -5.71
CA ARG A 34 -3.47 -17.47 -4.33
C ARG A 34 -2.32 -18.45 -4.33
N THR A 35 -1.38 -18.24 -3.41
CA THR A 35 -0.20 -19.08 -3.24
C THR A 35 -0.01 -19.38 -1.77
N LYS A 36 0.22 -20.65 -1.46
CA LYS A 36 0.57 -21.08 -0.11
C LYS A 36 2.03 -20.70 0.17
N VAL A 37 2.26 -19.94 1.23
CA VAL A 37 3.60 -19.56 1.69
C VAL A 37 3.85 -20.14 3.07
N ARG A 38 5.09 -20.58 3.31
CA ARG A 38 5.55 -20.96 4.64
C ARG A 38 5.89 -19.72 5.44
N LEU A 39 5.51 -19.70 6.70
CA LEU A 39 5.76 -18.60 7.61
C LEU A 39 7.01 -18.91 8.46
N GLY A 40 7.83 -17.89 8.66
CA GLY A 40 8.96 -17.90 9.60
C GLY A 40 8.68 -16.95 10.77
N LYS A 41 9.60 -16.92 11.74
CA LYS A 41 9.46 -16.09 12.94
C LYS A 41 9.38 -14.59 12.61
N ASP A 42 10.16 -14.15 11.62
CA ASP A 42 10.32 -12.74 11.26
C ASP A 42 9.82 -12.41 9.84
N GLY A 43 9.17 -13.38 9.18
CA GLY A 43 8.81 -13.22 7.77
C GLY A 43 8.11 -14.41 7.15
N PHE A 44 8.18 -14.52 5.83
CA PHE A 44 7.65 -15.65 5.08
C PHE A 44 8.64 -16.11 4.01
N PHE A 45 8.57 -17.38 3.63
CA PHE A 45 9.41 -17.92 2.58
C PHE A 45 8.73 -17.74 1.22
N CYS A 46 9.43 -17.10 0.29
CA CYS A 46 9.02 -16.97 -1.10
C CYS A 46 10.14 -17.54 -1.98
N ARG A 47 9.81 -18.55 -2.80
CA ARG A 47 10.78 -19.23 -3.69
C ARG A 47 12.05 -19.69 -2.94
N GLY A 48 11.88 -20.24 -1.74
CA GLY A 48 12.97 -20.77 -0.91
C GLY A 48 13.80 -19.72 -0.16
N LYS A 49 13.55 -18.42 -0.35
CA LYS A 49 14.23 -17.34 0.39
C LYS A 49 13.33 -16.76 1.46
N LEU A 50 13.90 -16.44 2.62
CA LEU A 50 13.20 -15.71 3.67
C LEU A 50 13.01 -14.25 3.24
N VAL A 51 11.77 -13.79 3.29
CA VAL A 51 11.37 -12.41 3.03
C VAL A 51 11.00 -11.79 4.36
N GLU A 52 11.81 -10.82 4.79
CA GLU A 52 11.56 -10.04 6.00
C GLU A 52 10.35 -9.12 5.82
N LEU A 53 9.57 -8.96 6.89
CA LEU A 53 8.39 -8.11 6.87
C LEU A 53 8.76 -6.65 7.13
N PRO A 54 8.29 -5.70 6.30
CA PRO A 54 8.48 -4.29 6.57
C PRO A 54 7.63 -3.85 7.76
N LYS A 55 8.01 -2.72 8.38
CA LYS A 55 7.14 -2.05 9.36
C LYS A 55 5.95 -1.41 8.63
N ILE A 56 4.75 -1.93 8.86
CA ILE A 56 3.51 -1.44 8.23
C ILE A 56 2.65 -0.73 9.27
N LYS A 57 2.33 0.55 9.03
CA LYS A 57 1.40 1.31 9.86
C LYS A 57 -0.05 0.84 9.64
N LYS A 58 -0.90 0.95 10.66
CA LYS A 58 -2.33 0.56 10.57
C LYS A 58 -3.06 1.22 9.39
N LYS A 59 -2.78 2.50 9.11
CA LYS A 59 -3.38 3.29 8.01
C LYS A 59 -2.63 3.19 6.66
N ASP A 60 -1.64 2.31 6.53
CA ASP A 60 -0.84 2.24 5.30
C ASP A 60 -1.59 1.53 4.16
N ALA A 61 -2.03 2.28 3.14
CA ALA A 61 -2.65 1.71 1.94
C ALA A 61 -1.65 1.77 0.78
N SER A 62 -0.76 0.77 0.69
CA SER A 62 0.34 0.73 -0.30
C SER A 62 0.58 -0.70 -0.77
N CYS A 63 1.11 -0.84 -1.98
CA CYS A 63 1.66 -2.09 -2.49
C CYS A 63 3.18 -2.18 -2.23
N TYR A 64 3.70 -3.39 -2.28
CA TYR A 64 5.11 -3.70 -2.05
C TYR A 64 5.56 -4.74 -3.07
N VAL A 65 6.63 -4.44 -3.80
CA VAL A 65 7.26 -5.37 -4.74
C VAL A 65 8.41 -6.11 -4.06
N LEU A 66 8.50 -7.41 -4.31
CA LEU A 66 9.60 -8.24 -3.83
C LEU A 66 10.76 -8.19 -4.85
N ILE A 67 11.89 -7.64 -4.44
CA ILE A 67 13.13 -7.56 -5.22
C ILE A 67 14.25 -8.11 -4.35
N ASP A 68 14.97 -9.12 -4.84
CA ASP A 68 16.13 -9.74 -4.17
C ASP A 68 15.88 -10.14 -2.69
N GLY A 69 14.67 -10.64 -2.40
CA GLY A 69 14.27 -11.07 -1.06
C GLY A 69 13.81 -9.94 -0.14
N LYS A 70 13.79 -8.69 -0.61
CA LYS A 70 13.35 -7.51 0.16
C LYS A 70 12.08 -6.90 -0.41
N LEU A 71 11.21 -6.43 0.48
CA LEU A 71 9.96 -5.77 0.12
C LEU A 71 10.18 -4.27 -0.03
N HIS A 72 10.03 -3.78 -1.25
CA HIS A 72 10.13 -2.37 -1.58
C HIS A 72 8.73 -1.78 -1.74
N LYS A 73 8.45 -0.71 -0.99
CA LYS A 73 7.18 0.00 -1.10
C LYS A 73 7.06 0.61 -2.50
N THR A 74 5.96 0.35 -3.20
CA THR A 74 5.71 0.87 -4.56
C THR A 74 5.19 2.31 -4.48
N GLN A 75 6.09 3.21 -4.11
CA GLN A 75 5.90 4.65 -4.13
C GLN A 75 7.20 5.31 -4.58
N PHE A 76 7.12 6.32 -5.44
CA PHE A 76 8.29 7.09 -5.85
C PHE A 76 7.89 8.53 -6.17
N LEU A 77 8.81 9.46 -5.94
CA LEU A 77 8.69 10.85 -6.32
C LEU A 77 9.40 11.02 -7.67
N SER A 78 8.73 11.57 -8.67
CA SER A 78 9.38 12.00 -9.89
C SER A 78 10.08 13.33 -9.65
N GLU A 79 11.39 13.39 -9.85
CA GLU A 79 12.16 14.62 -9.74
C GLU A 79 11.84 15.60 -10.88
N GLU A 80 11.58 15.08 -12.08
CA GLU A 80 11.25 15.88 -13.26
C GLU A 80 9.92 16.62 -13.11
N THR A 81 8.89 15.92 -12.61
CA THR A 81 7.53 16.48 -12.54
C THR A 81 7.16 16.93 -11.13
N GLY A 82 7.97 16.62 -10.12
CA GLY A 82 7.66 16.83 -8.70
C GLY A 82 6.45 16.03 -8.18
N LEU A 83 5.97 15.03 -8.95
CA LEU A 83 4.74 14.31 -8.61
C LEU A 83 5.04 13.02 -7.83
N LEU A 84 4.25 12.75 -6.79
CA LEU A 84 4.32 11.50 -6.04
C LEU A 84 3.42 10.44 -6.68
N TYR A 85 4.02 9.34 -7.10
CA TYR A 85 3.32 8.16 -7.61
C TYR A 85 3.24 7.11 -6.53
N LYS A 86 2.05 6.53 -6.32
CA LYS A 86 1.83 5.50 -5.32
C LYS A 86 0.84 4.47 -5.83
N LEU A 87 1.23 3.20 -5.83
CA LEU A 87 0.30 2.10 -6.10
C LEU A 87 -0.46 1.75 -4.81
N VAL A 88 -1.78 1.85 -4.88
CA VAL A 88 -2.70 1.63 -3.75
C VAL A 88 -3.53 0.39 -4.02
N PRO A 89 -3.58 -0.58 -3.09
CA PRO A 89 -4.42 -1.75 -3.25
C PRO A 89 -5.90 -1.40 -3.07
N THR A 90 -6.76 -1.96 -3.92
CA THR A 90 -8.23 -1.92 -3.74
C THR A 90 -8.78 -3.35 -3.65
N SER A 91 -10.10 -3.51 -3.54
CA SER A 91 -10.76 -4.82 -3.53
C SER A 91 -10.67 -5.56 -4.87
N TYR A 92 -10.45 -4.86 -5.99
CA TYR A 92 -10.47 -5.47 -7.31
C TYR A 92 -9.17 -5.21 -8.09
N ARG A 93 -8.91 -3.98 -8.52
CA ARG A 93 -7.70 -3.61 -9.25
C ARG A 93 -6.93 -2.51 -8.52
N PRO A 94 -5.61 -2.64 -8.33
CA PRO A 94 -4.82 -1.58 -7.72
C PRO A 94 -4.97 -0.28 -8.54
N ILE A 95 -4.98 0.86 -7.85
CA ILE A 95 -5.00 2.17 -8.49
C ILE A 95 -3.64 2.84 -8.37
N LEU A 96 -3.22 3.53 -9.42
CA LEU A 96 -2.07 4.43 -9.37
C LEU A 96 -2.55 5.80 -8.90
N LYS A 97 -2.13 6.21 -7.71
CA LYS A 97 -2.36 7.57 -7.20
C LYS A 97 -1.21 8.46 -7.63
N ILE A 98 -1.52 9.53 -8.34
CA ILE A 98 -0.56 10.56 -8.79
C ILE A 98 -0.88 11.84 -8.01
N SER A 99 0.14 12.44 -7.38
CA SER A 99 0.05 13.71 -6.63
C SER A 99 -1.26 13.90 -5.86
N GLY A 100 -1.47 13.02 -4.89
CA GLY A 100 -2.41 13.26 -3.82
C GLY A 100 -1.86 14.27 -2.80
N THR A 101 -1.47 15.47 -3.24
CA THR A 101 -1.32 16.58 -2.31
C THR A 101 -2.71 16.88 -1.78
N SER A 102 -3.00 16.39 -0.58
CA SER A 102 -4.15 16.88 0.16
C SER A 102 -3.92 18.38 0.32
N MET A 103 -4.62 19.21 -0.47
CA MET A 103 -4.70 20.62 -0.12
C MET A 103 -5.22 20.67 1.31
N HIS A 104 -4.53 21.38 2.20
CA HIS A 104 -5.03 21.60 3.55
C HIS A 104 -6.40 22.28 3.40
N LYS A 105 -7.49 21.51 3.54
CA LYS A 105 -8.88 22.00 3.36
C LYS A 105 -9.08 23.31 4.14
N LYS A 106 -8.46 23.43 5.32
CA LYS A 106 -8.50 24.64 6.14
C LYS A 106 -8.03 25.89 5.39
N LEU A 107 -6.84 25.89 4.79
CA LEU A 107 -6.32 27.07 4.09
C LEU A 107 -7.18 27.47 2.88
N PHE A 108 -7.80 26.49 2.22
CA PHE A 108 -8.70 26.71 1.09
C PHE A 108 -10.09 27.22 1.53
N LEU A 109 -10.65 26.64 2.60
CA LEU A 109 -11.91 27.07 3.20
C LEU A 109 -11.79 28.47 3.84
N ASP A 110 -10.66 28.73 4.52
CA ASP A 110 -10.34 30.05 5.08
C ASP A 110 -10.26 31.10 3.95
N ARG A 111 -9.73 30.73 2.77
CA ARG A 111 -9.72 31.60 1.57
C ARG A 111 -11.12 31.83 1.02
N ILE A 112 -11.94 30.79 0.89
CA ILE A 112 -13.34 30.92 0.43
C ILE A 112 -14.12 31.89 1.33
N GLN A 113 -13.97 31.76 2.66
CA GLN A 113 -14.60 32.68 3.61
C GLN A 113 -14.07 34.10 3.49
N LYS A 114 -12.75 34.27 3.36
CA LYS A 114 -12.11 35.59 3.22
C LYS A 114 -12.52 36.29 1.92
N ASP A 115 -12.61 35.55 0.83
CA ASP A 115 -12.86 36.07 -0.52
C ASP A 115 -14.37 36.12 -0.85
N GLN A 116 -15.25 35.81 0.10
CA GLN A 116 -16.72 35.77 -0.03
C GLN A 116 -17.21 34.98 -1.26
N LEU A 117 -16.49 33.93 -1.62
CA LEU A 117 -16.82 33.13 -2.80
C LEU A 117 -18.03 32.23 -2.49
N ASN A 118 -19.10 32.42 -3.25
CA ASN A 118 -20.31 31.60 -3.12
C ASN A 118 -20.18 30.32 -3.94
N GLY A 119 -20.13 29.16 -3.27
CA GLY A 119 -20.10 27.85 -3.92
C GLY A 119 -20.25 26.70 -2.92
N LYS A 120 -20.83 25.58 -3.38
CA LYS A 120 -20.98 24.37 -2.55
C LYS A 120 -19.79 23.45 -2.82
N VAL A 121 -19.05 23.08 -1.78
CA VAL A 121 -18.00 22.05 -1.88
C VAL A 121 -18.70 20.72 -2.20
N LEU A 122 -18.53 20.22 -3.41
CA LEU A 122 -18.98 18.89 -3.80
C LEU A 122 -17.92 17.88 -3.32
N ASP A 123 -18.13 17.29 -2.15
CA ASP A 123 -17.31 16.17 -1.67
C ASP A 123 -17.86 14.89 -2.30
N SER A 124 -17.11 14.28 -3.21
CA SER A 124 -17.41 12.98 -3.84
C SER A 124 -16.75 11.87 -3.02
N GLY A 125 -17.17 11.77 -1.75
CA GLY A 125 -16.79 10.70 -0.83
C GLY A 125 -17.61 9.44 -1.05
#